data_AF-A0A950LY19-F1
#
_entry.id   AF-A0A950LY19-F1
#
_cell.length_a   1.000
_cell.length_b   1.000
_cell.length_c   1.000
_cell.angle_alpha   90.00
_cell.angle_beta   90.00
_cell.angle_gamma   90.00
#
_symmetry.space_group_name_H-M   'P 1'
#
loop_
_entity.id
_entity.type
_entity.pdbx_description
1 polymer ?
#
loop_
_entity_poly.entity_id
_entity_poly.type
_entity_poly.pdbx_seq_one_letter_code
_entity_poly.pdbx_strand_id
1 'polypeptide(L)'
;MGAETPYEFIQRAKLYHTAEVSDLLHQDVLLMAGTEDLYVSLEQFYEQIRTLTSVRSLTARKFTREEQAQNHVHVGNFGLSLNVILNWLDSMTTAG
;
A
#
# COMPACT_ATOMS: atom_id res chain seq x y z
N MET A 1 -7.31 -9.35 15.77
CA MET A 1 -6.58 -8.86 16.98
C MET A 1 -7.24 -9.23 18.32
N GLY A 2 -8.20 -10.17 18.38
CA GLY A 2 -8.67 -10.83 19.63
C GLY A 2 -8.89 -9.95 20.87
N ALA A 3 -9.26 -8.68 20.70
CA ALA A 3 -9.36 -7.70 21.77
C ALA A 3 -10.80 -7.61 22.26
N GLU A 4 -10.99 -7.44 23.57
CA GLU A 4 -12.30 -7.41 24.22
C GLU A 4 -12.87 -5.99 24.33
N THR A 5 -12.01 -4.97 24.18
CA THR A 5 -12.42 -3.56 24.25
C THR A 5 -11.80 -2.71 23.13
N PRO A 6 -12.43 -1.57 22.75
CA PRO A 6 -11.85 -0.63 21.80
C PRO A 6 -10.47 -0.09 22.24
N TYR A 7 -10.28 0.14 23.54
CA TYR A 7 -8.99 0.59 24.07
C TYR A 7 -7.90 -0.46 23.83
N GLU A 8 -8.17 -1.71 24.18
CA GLU A 8 -7.23 -2.81 23.98
C GLU A 8 -6.92 -3.02 22.49
N PHE A 9 -7.94 -2.91 21.63
CA PHE A 9 -7.75 -2.97 20.19
C PHE A 9 -6.72 -1.94 19.71
N ILE A 10 -6.84 -0.68 20.16
CA ILE A 10 -5.90 0.39 19.79
C ILE A 10 -4.49 0.10 20.33
N GLN A 11 -4.36 -0.40 21.57
CA GLN A 11 -3.05 -0.75 22.12
C GLN A 11 -2.38 -1.87 21.32
N ARG A 12 -3.14 -2.92 20.94
CA ARG A 12 -2.62 -4.02 20.13
C ARG A 12 -2.29 -3.58 18.71
N ALA A 13 -3.12 -2.74 18.09
CA ALA A 13 -2.89 -2.24 16.74
C ALA A 13 -1.55 -1.50 16.60
N LYS A 14 -1.14 -0.75 17.63
CA LYS A 14 0.13 -0.03 17.68
C LYS A 14 1.37 -0.93 17.62
N LEU A 15 1.24 -2.21 17.97
CA LEU A 15 2.35 -3.17 17.93
C LEU A 15 2.67 -3.65 16.50
N TYR A 16 1.77 -3.39 15.54
CA TYR A 16 1.95 -3.82 14.16
C TYR A 16 2.47 -2.65 13.33
N HIS A 17 3.76 -2.67 13.03
CA HIS A 17 4.40 -1.75 12.09
C HIS A 17 5.39 -2.49 11.19
N THR A 18 5.53 -2.00 9.96
CA THR A 18 6.41 -2.58 8.95
C THR A 18 7.82 -2.00 8.96
N ALA A 19 8.03 -0.83 9.59
CA ALA A 19 9.28 -0.09 9.51
C ALA A 19 10.53 -0.91 9.92
N GLU A 20 10.41 -1.78 10.93
CA GLU A 20 11.51 -2.62 11.42
C GLU A 20 11.80 -3.85 10.55
N VAL A 21 10.96 -4.14 9.57
CA VAL A 21 11.11 -5.32 8.69
C VAL A 21 11.10 -4.97 7.20
N SER A 22 10.92 -3.69 6.84
CA SER A 22 10.87 -3.25 5.45
C SER A 22 12.20 -3.47 4.70
N ASP A 23 13.33 -3.49 5.41
CA ASP A 23 14.67 -3.76 4.88
C ASP A 23 14.88 -5.25 4.52
N LEU A 24 14.03 -6.15 5.02
CA LEU A 24 14.06 -7.57 4.67
C LEU A 24 13.42 -7.86 3.31
N LEU A 25 12.77 -6.87 2.69
CA LEU A 25 12.15 -7.00 1.37
C LEU A 25 13.19 -6.76 0.27
N HIS A 26 13.39 -7.77 -0.59
CA HIS A 26 14.37 -7.74 -1.69
C HIS A 26 13.75 -7.95 -3.07
N GLN A 27 12.43 -8.05 -3.15
CA GLN A 27 11.67 -8.30 -4.38
C GLN A 27 11.32 -6.99 -5.09
N ASP A 28 10.71 -7.07 -6.27
CA ASP A 28 10.01 -5.93 -6.85
C ASP A 28 8.72 -5.68 -6.07
N VAL A 29 8.44 -4.42 -5.75
CA VAL A 29 7.28 -4.02 -4.94
C VAL A 29 6.43 -3.01 -5.71
N LEU A 30 5.13 -3.29 -5.78
CA LEU A 30 4.10 -2.32 -6.16
C LEU A 30 3.40 -1.80 -4.91
N LEU A 31 3.58 -0.51 -4.61
CA LEU A 31 2.89 0.17 -3.53
C LEU A 31 1.76 1.05 -4.09
N MET A 32 0.55 0.90 -3.54
CA MET A 32 -0.65 1.60 -3.99
C MET A 32 -1.33 2.34 -2.85
N ALA A 33 -1.90 3.51 -3.12
CA ALA A 33 -2.69 4.26 -2.15
C ALA A 33 -3.77 5.13 -2.81
N GLY A 34 -4.92 5.28 -2.17
CA GLY A 34 -5.90 6.31 -2.50
C GLY A 34 -5.54 7.65 -1.85
N THR A 35 -5.70 8.78 -2.55
CA THR A 35 -5.34 10.10 -1.99
C THR A 35 -6.29 10.60 -0.91
N GLU A 36 -7.45 9.97 -0.75
CA GLU A 36 -8.50 10.36 0.20
C GLU A 36 -8.98 9.16 1.03
N ASP A 37 -8.09 8.19 1.27
CA ASP A 37 -8.37 7.04 2.12
C ASP A 37 -8.58 7.50 3.58
N LEU A 38 -9.81 7.31 4.08
CA LEU A 38 -10.21 7.69 5.44
C LEU A 38 -9.73 6.70 6.51
N TYR A 39 -9.30 5.50 6.13
CA TYR A 39 -8.80 4.49 7.05
C TYR A 39 -7.28 4.54 7.16
N VAL A 40 -6.59 4.83 6.05
CA VAL A 40 -5.14 4.86 5.96
C VAL A 40 -4.68 6.21 5.41
N SER A 41 -4.07 7.04 6.27
CA SER A 41 -3.53 8.34 5.85
C SER A 41 -2.51 8.20 4.73
N LEU A 42 -2.57 9.10 3.74
CA LEU A 42 -1.60 9.19 2.66
C LEU A 42 -0.16 9.43 3.16
N GLU A 43 0.03 9.97 4.37
CA GLU A 43 1.34 10.09 5.00
C GLU A 43 2.05 8.72 5.07
N GLN A 44 1.32 7.65 5.41
CA GLN A 44 1.86 6.31 5.53
C GLN A 44 2.40 5.77 4.20
N PHE A 45 1.85 6.20 3.06
CA PHE A 45 2.38 5.85 1.75
C PHE A 45 3.80 6.40 1.56
N TYR A 46 4.03 7.65 1.95
CA TYR A 46 5.37 8.25 1.85
C TYR A 46 6.33 7.65 2.88
N GLU A 47 5.88 7.38 4.10
CA GLU A 47 6.73 6.69 5.09
C GLU A 47 7.11 5.29 4.63
N GLN A 48 6.16 4.52 4.09
CA GLN A 48 6.44 3.19 3.58
C GLN A 48 7.47 3.24 2.44
N ILE A 49 7.36 4.19 1.50
CA ILE A 49 8.37 4.39 0.44
C ILE A 49 9.77 4.61 1.06
N ARG A 50 9.88 5.42 2.12
CA ARG A 50 11.18 5.70 2.77
C ARG A 50 11.77 4.47 3.47
N THR A 51 10.94 3.54 3.94
CA THR A 51 11.40 2.31 4.61
C THR A 51 11.77 1.18 3.66
N LEU A 52 11.26 1.17 2.42
CA LEU A 52 11.51 0.13 1.41
C LEU A 52 12.88 0.33 0.72
N THR A 53 13.96 0.35 1.50
CA THR A 53 15.32 0.70 1.02
C THR A 53 16.06 -0.45 0.34
N SER A 54 15.66 -1.70 0.59
CA SER A 54 16.38 -2.90 0.13
C SER A 54 15.69 -3.67 -1.00
N VAL A 55 14.55 -3.15 -1.49
CA VAL A 55 13.76 -3.76 -2.58
C VAL A 55 14.53 -3.70 -3.90
N ARG A 56 14.32 -4.68 -4.78
CA ARG A 56 14.95 -4.70 -6.11
C ARG A 56 14.48 -3.54 -6.98
N SER A 57 13.18 -3.28 -6.97
CA SER A 57 12.57 -2.09 -7.56
C SER A 57 11.30 -1.71 -6.80
N LEU A 58 10.96 -0.42 -6.83
CA LEU A 58 9.75 0.11 -6.23
C LEU A 58 8.94 0.88 -7.26
N THR A 59 7.74 0.38 -7.55
CA THR A 59 6.72 1.13 -8.29
C THR A 59 5.69 1.66 -7.30
N ALA A 60 5.42 2.96 -7.33
CA ALA A 60 4.50 3.61 -6.41
C ALA A 60 3.38 4.30 -7.19
N ARG A 61 2.11 4.04 -6.81
CA ARG A 61 0.93 4.54 -7.50
C ARG A 61 -0.09 5.13 -6.51
N LYS A 62 -0.35 6.43 -6.64
CA LYS A 62 -1.42 7.12 -5.91
C LYS A 62 -2.63 7.30 -6.81
N PHE A 63 -3.82 6.89 -6.38
CA PHE A 63 -5.08 7.03 -7.09
C PHE A 63 -5.82 8.28 -6.64
N THR A 64 -6.29 9.09 -7.59
CA THR A 64 -6.90 10.40 -7.31
C THR A 64 -8.41 10.42 -7.58
N ARG A 65 -9.06 11.53 -7.21
CA ARG A 65 -10.50 11.71 -7.37
C ARG A 65 -10.92 11.76 -8.83
N GLU A 66 -10.08 12.34 -9.68
CA GLU A 66 -10.29 12.40 -11.14
C GLU A 66 -10.41 10.99 -11.74
N GLU A 67 -9.78 10.00 -11.11
CA GLU A 67 -9.79 8.61 -11.51
C GLU A 67 -10.90 7.77 -10.86
N GLN A 68 -11.67 8.40 -9.95
CA GLN A 68 -12.70 7.75 -9.12
C GLN A 68 -12.15 6.57 -8.29
N ALA A 69 -10.86 6.61 -7.94
CA ALA A 69 -10.14 5.53 -7.25
C ALA A 69 -9.48 5.99 -5.94
N GLN A 70 -9.79 7.19 -5.46
CA GLN A 70 -9.14 7.83 -4.32
C GLN A 70 -9.48 7.25 -2.94
N ASN A 71 -10.55 6.48 -2.82
CA ASN A 71 -11.02 5.94 -1.54
C ASN A 71 -10.19 4.72 -1.12
N HIS A 72 -10.45 4.25 0.11
CA HIS A 72 -9.89 3.00 0.62
C HIS A 72 -10.14 1.83 -0.34
N VAL A 73 -9.11 0.99 -0.52
CA VAL A 73 -9.08 -0.12 -1.49
C VAL A 73 -9.57 0.28 -2.90
N HIS A 74 -9.48 1.57 -3.21
CA HIS A 74 -9.87 2.19 -4.48
C HIS A 74 -11.34 1.98 -4.86
N VAL A 75 -12.22 1.93 -3.84
CA VAL A 75 -13.68 1.88 -4.04
C VAL A 75 -14.12 3.09 -4.88
N GLY A 76 -14.83 2.79 -5.97
CA GLY A 76 -15.23 3.75 -7.00
C GLY A 76 -14.70 3.37 -8.38
N ASN A 77 -13.53 2.73 -8.44
CA ASN A 77 -12.94 2.25 -9.69
C ASN A 77 -11.95 1.09 -9.48
N PHE A 78 -12.48 -0.07 -9.07
CA PHE A 78 -11.69 -1.30 -8.92
C PHE A 78 -11.04 -1.75 -10.23
N GLY A 79 -11.69 -1.51 -11.36
CA GLY A 79 -11.18 -1.88 -12.69
C GLY A 79 -9.83 -1.23 -12.97
N LEU A 80 -9.69 0.06 -12.67
CA LEU A 80 -8.40 0.76 -12.79
C LEU A 80 -7.32 0.15 -11.87
N SER A 81 -7.68 -0.20 -10.64
CA SER A 81 -6.73 -0.82 -9.71
C SER A 81 -6.23 -2.18 -10.19
N LEU A 82 -7.14 -3.02 -10.68
CA LEU A 82 -6.81 -4.32 -11.25
C LEU A 82 -5.93 -4.16 -12.50
N ASN A 83 -6.25 -3.22 -13.39
CA ASN A 83 -5.43 -2.93 -14.55
C ASN A 83 -4.01 -2.48 -14.18
N VAL A 84 -3.86 -1.65 -13.14
CA VAL A 84 -2.52 -1.28 -12.64
C VAL A 84 -1.74 -2.49 -12.17
N ILE A 85 -2.37 -3.39 -11.39
CA ILE A 85 -1.72 -4.62 -10.90
C ILE A 85 -1.31 -5.53 -12.06
N LEU A 86 -2.23 -5.80 -12.99
CA LEU A 86 -1.99 -6.69 -14.13
C LEU A 86 -0.90 -6.14 -15.05
N ASN A 87 -0.99 -4.86 -15.43
CA ASN A 87 0.03 -4.23 -16.27
C ASN A 87 1.41 -4.22 -15.60
N TRP A 88 1.45 -4.05 -14.28
CA TRP A 88 2.70 -4.13 -13.53
C TRP A 88 3.28 -5.55 -13.55
N LEU A 89 2.47 -6.58 -13.31
CA LEU A 89 2.89 -7.97 -13.40
C LEU A 89 3.40 -8.33 -14.81
N ASP A 90 2.69 -7.93 -15.86
CA ASP A 90 3.08 -8.17 -17.26
C ASP A 90 4.42 -7.51 -17.61
N SER A 91 4.68 -6.31 -17.04
CA SER A 91 5.96 -5.62 -17.21
C SER A 91 7.12 -6.37 -16.55
N MET A 92 6.87 -7.12 -15.47
CA MET A 92 7.88 -7.91 -14.78
C MET A 92 8.18 -9.24 -15.50
N THR A 93 7.17 -9.85 -16.13
CA THR A 93 7.37 -11.10 -16.90
C THR A 93 8.09 -10.88 -18.22
N THR A 94 7.99 -9.68 -18.79
CA THR A 94 8.63 -9.34 -20.08
C THR A 94 10.07 -8.85 -19.91
N ALA A 95 10.50 -8.55 -18.68
CA ALA A 95 11.84 -8.04 -18.36
C ALA A 95 12.88 -9.15 -18.04
N GLY A 96 12.51 -10.43 -18.19
CA GLY A 96 13.41 -11.60 -18.05
C GLY A 96 13.78 -12.21 -19.39
#